data_AF-A7S0T9-F1
#
_entry.id   AF-A7S0T9-F1
#
_cell.length_a   1.000
_cell.length_b   1.000
_cell.length_c   1.000
_cell.angle_alpha   90.00
_cell.angle_beta   90.00
_cell.angle_gamma   90.00
#
_symmetry.space_group_name_H-M   'P 1'
#
loop_
_entity.id
_entity.type
_entity.pdbx_description
1 polymer ?
#
loop_
_entity_poly.entity_id
_entity_poly.type
_entity_poly.pdbx_seq_one_letter_code
_entity_poly.pdbx_strand_id
1 'polypeptide(L)'
;QNYTFVLTDIQGQYRFGFCRYSPNVKSCLCILSYLPWFEIFYDLLNKISDLIRSSTDEVVSLLNAFVKEPLPKPGTPFTITAPGTTKQYTYTSPDPMKLPTIPANRNLTDYYAAVEPQNMITMFISMFFERRIIITSKKLNVLTACCYGAMSLLYPMHWQHMFVPIVPPHLLDYCCAPMPFLVGVHSSLMAVSTL
;
A
#
# COMPACT_ATOMS: atom_id res chain seq x y z
N GLN A 1 2.43 -12.33 2.65
CA GLN A 1 2.73 -11.00 3.22
C GLN A 1 2.19 -9.96 2.27
N ASN A 2 1.52 -8.91 2.79
CA ASN A 2 0.90 -7.89 1.96
C ASN A 2 1.66 -6.57 2.11
N TYR A 3 1.95 -5.90 1.01
CA TYR A 3 2.59 -4.59 1.00
C TYR A 3 2.12 -3.81 -0.23
N THR A 4 2.30 -2.49 -0.23
CA THR A 4 1.92 -1.64 -1.37
C THR A 4 3.11 -0.77 -1.78
N PHE A 5 3.58 -0.92 -3.02
CA PHE A 5 4.48 0.05 -3.62
C PHE A 5 3.67 1.14 -4.33
N VAL A 6 4.33 2.24 -4.70
CA VAL A 6 3.71 3.32 -5.50
C VAL A 6 4.53 3.57 -6.75
N LEU A 7 3.85 3.86 -7.85
CA LEU A 7 4.42 4.48 -9.04
C LEU A 7 3.81 5.87 -9.15
N THR A 8 4.65 6.87 -9.39
CA THR A 8 4.19 8.24 -9.63
C THR A 8 4.17 8.48 -11.14
N ASP A 9 3.03 8.92 -11.68
CA ASP A 9 2.90 9.24 -13.09
C ASP A 9 3.43 10.65 -13.43
N ILE A 10 3.34 11.03 -14.71
CA ILE A 10 3.82 12.33 -15.19
C ILE A 10 2.99 13.51 -14.65
N GLN A 11 1.77 13.25 -14.16
CA GLN A 11 0.89 14.24 -13.52
C GLN A 11 1.10 14.32 -12.01
N GLY A 12 2.05 13.55 -11.45
CA GLY A 12 2.29 13.47 -10.02
C GLY A 12 1.25 12.65 -9.25
N GLN A 13 0.38 11.90 -9.94
CA GLN A 13 -0.61 11.04 -9.29
C GLN A 13 -0.01 9.70 -8.92
N TYR A 14 -0.53 9.14 -7.82
CA TYR A 14 -0.09 7.85 -7.30
C TYR A 14 -0.87 6.69 -7.89
N ARG A 15 -0.14 5.72 -8.45
CA ARG A 15 -0.65 4.41 -8.81
C ARG A 15 -0.13 3.38 -7.83
N PHE A 16 -1.03 2.79 -7.06
CA PHE A 16 -0.75 1.87 -5.97
C PHE A 16 -0.63 0.43 -6.48
N GLY A 17 0.51 -0.20 -6.22
CA GLY A 17 0.77 -1.61 -6.50
C GLY A 17 0.56 -2.48 -5.26
N PHE A 18 -0.66 -2.95 -5.06
CA PHE A 18 -1.03 -3.84 -3.96
C PHE A 18 -0.47 -5.22 -4.22
N CYS A 19 0.40 -5.71 -3.34
CA CYS A 19 1.12 -6.96 -3.51
C CYS A 19 0.77 -7.97 -2.43
N ARG A 20 0.68 -9.24 -2.84
CA ARG A 20 0.67 -10.40 -1.96
C ARG A 20 1.84 -11.30 -2.32
N TYR A 21 2.89 -11.24 -1.53
CA TYR A 21 4.07 -12.08 -1.67
C TYR A 21 3.93 -13.37 -0.84
N SER A 22 4.17 -14.51 -1.49
CA SER A 22 4.18 -15.83 -0.88
C SER A 22 5.60 -16.39 -0.87
N PRO A 23 6.33 -16.31 0.26
CA PRO A 23 7.73 -16.75 0.35
C PRO A 23 7.93 -18.22 -0.02
N ASN A 24 6.97 -19.08 0.37
CA ASN A 24 7.05 -20.53 0.17
C ASN A 24 7.13 -20.93 -1.31
N VAL A 25 6.46 -20.17 -2.18
CA VAL A 25 6.40 -20.45 -3.63
C VAL A 25 7.15 -19.41 -4.46
N LYS A 26 7.88 -18.48 -3.81
CA LYS A 26 8.63 -17.38 -4.46
C LYS A 26 7.82 -16.65 -5.54
N SER A 27 6.53 -16.42 -5.28
CA SER A 27 5.60 -15.78 -6.21
C SER A 27 4.95 -14.56 -5.56
N CYS A 28 4.61 -13.57 -6.39
CA CYS A 28 3.95 -12.35 -5.97
C CYS A 28 2.76 -12.08 -6.88
N LEU A 29 1.58 -11.93 -6.30
CA LEU A 29 0.40 -11.41 -6.98
C LEU A 29 0.35 -9.91 -6.78
N CYS A 30 0.02 -9.15 -7.83
CA CYS A 30 -0.04 -7.70 -7.76
C CYS A 30 -1.28 -7.16 -8.47
N ILE A 31 -1.98 -6.21 -7.84
CA ILE A 31 -3.02 -5.39 -8.46
C ILE A 31 -2.53 -3.95 -8.50
N LEU A 32 -2.62 -3.32 -9.67
CA LEU A 32 -2.19 -1.95 -9.87
C LEU A 32 -3.41 -1.04 -10.09
N SER A 33 -3.65 -0.09 -9.19
CA SER A 33 -4.84 0.76 -9.21
C SER A 33 -4.52 2.20 -8.78
N TYR A 34 -5.28 3.17 -9.28
CA TYR A 34 -5.25 4.54 -8.76
C TYR A 34 -6.09 4.70 -7.47
N LEU A 35 -6.93 3.72 -7.16
CA LEU A 35 -7.78 3.74 -5.97
C LEU A 35 -6.98 3.28 -4.75
N PRO A 36 -6.89 4.08 -3.67
CA PRO A 36 -6.15 3.74 -2.46
C PRO A 36 -6.94 2.78 -1.54
N TRP A 37 -7.51 1.70 -2.08
CA TRP A 37 -8.38 0.76 -1.34
C TRP A 37 -7.59 -0.42 -0.78
N PHE A 38 -6.69 -0.14 0.16
CA PHE A 38 -5.75 -1.12 0.73
C PHE A 38 -6.44 -2.40 1.21
N GLU A 39 -7.48 -2.28 2.03
CA GLU A 39 -8.19 -3.40 2.64
C GLU A 39 -8.89 -4.27 1.59
N ILE A 40 -9.55 -3.64 0.61
CA ILE A 40 -10.27 -4.33 -0.46
C ILE A 40 -9.30 -5.09 -1.35
N PHE A 41 -8.23 -4.44 -1.82
CA PHE A 41 -7.29 -5.09 -2.74
C PHE A 41 -6.47 -6.18 -2.06
N TYR A 42 -6.12 -6.02 -0.78
CA TYR A 42 -5.47 -7.10 -0.02
C TYR A 42 -6.38 -8.31 0.18
N ASP A 43 -7.65 -8.10 0.49
CA ASP A 43 -8.63 -9.18 0.61
C ASP A 43 -8.88 -9.87 -0.74
N LEU A 44 -9.01 -9.09 -1.81
CA LEU A 44 -9.14 -9.61 -3.18
C LEU A 44 -7.92 -10.44 -3.59
N LEU A 45 -6.70 -9.98 -3.31
CA LEU A 45 -5.47 -10.74 -3.59
C LEU A 45 -5.39 -12.06 -2.81
N ASN A 46 -5.92 -12.10 -1.58
CA ASN A 46 -6.02 -13.34 -0.81
C ASN A 46 -6.99 -14.31 -1.50
N LYS A 47 -8.19 -13.85 -1.85
CA LYS A 47 -9.20 -14.64 -2.59
C LYS A 47 -8.66 -15.16 -3.92
N ILE A 48 -7.97 -14.32 -4.69
CA ILE A 48 -7.33 -14.71 -5.96
C ILE A 48 -6.26 -15.77 -5.71
N SER A 49 -5.43 -15.62 -4.67
CA SER A 49 -4.40 -16.61 -4.36
C SER A 49 -4.99 -17.99 -4.05
N ASP A 50 -6.17 -18.06 -3.46
CA ASP A 50 -6.83 -19.32 -3.15
C ASP A 50 -7.50 -19.89 -4.41
N LEU A 51 -8.14 -19.05 -5.22
CA LEU A 51 -8.80 -19.45 -6.47
C LEU A 51 -7.83 -19.91 -7.55
N ILE A 52 -6.64 -19.30 -7.67
CA ILE A 52 -5.61 -19.68 -8.65
C ILE A 52 -5.22 -21.16 -8.50
N ARG A 53 -5.31 -21.71 -7.28
CA ARG A 53 -5.00 -23.12 -7.03
C ARG A 53 -6.07 -24.07 -7.55
N SER A 54 -7.28 -23.56 -7.80
CA SER A 54 -8.46 -24.34 -8.18
C SER A 54 -8.78 -24.17 -9.67
N SER A 55 -8.95 -22.92 -10.13
CA SER A 55 -9.35 -22.63 -11.51
C SER A 55 -8.85 -21.24 -11.94
N THR A 56 -8.10 -21.20 -13.05
CA THR A 56 -7.64 -19.93 -13.63
C THR A 56 -8.80 -19.18 -14.31
N ASP A 57 -9.77 -19.89 -14.88
CA ASP A 57 -10.92 -19.29 -15.54
C ASP A 57 -11.82 -18.55 -14.55
N GLU A 58 -12.00 -19.08 -13.34
CA GLU A 58 -12.74 -18.38 -12.27
C GLU A 58 -12.06 -17.08 -11.86
N VAL A 59 -10.72 -17.07 -11.81
CA VAL A 59 -9.94 -15.88 -11.49
C VAL A 59 -10.11 -14.81 -12.57
N VAL A 60 -10.03 -15.21 -13.85
CA VAL A 60 -10.25 -14.30 -14.99
C VAL A 60 -11.68 -13.76 -14.98
N SER A 61 -12.67 -14.60 -14.69
CA SER A 61 -14.09 -14.21 -14.58
C SER A 61 -14.31 -13.19 -13.46
N LEU A 62 -13.71 -13.42 -12.28
CA LEU A 62 -13.76 -12.50 -11.14
C LEU A 62 -13.08 -11.16 -11.44
N LEU A 63 -11.89 -11.18 -12.04
CA LEU A 63 -11.17 -9.96 -12.41
C LEU A 63 -11.95 -9.15 -13.45
N ASN A 64 -12.53 -9.81 -14.45
CA ASN A 64 -13.37 -9.16 -15.46
C ASN A 64 -14.64 -8.54 -14.83
N ALA A 65 -15.25 -9.21 -13.85
CA ALA A 65 -16.38 -8.65 -13.11
C ALA A 65 -15.95 -7.41 -12.30
N PHE A 66 -14.80 -7.47 -11.62
CA PHE A 66 -14.27 -6.35 -10.83
C PHE A 66 -13.96 -5.13 -11.69
N VAL A 67 -13.37 -5.32 -12.88
CA VAL A 67 -13.03 -4.23 -13.81
C VAL A 67 -14.27 -3.60 -14.44
N LYS A 68 -15.34 -4.37 -14.66
CA LYS A 68 -16.60 -3.88 -15.25
C LYS A 68 -17.51 -3.18 -14.24
N GLU A 69 -17.33 -3.45 -12.95
CA GLU A 69 -18.13 -2.81 -11.90
C GLU A 69 -17.93 -1.29 -11.95
N PRO A 70 -19.01 -0.49 -12.06
CA PRO A 70 -18.89 0.96 -12.02
C PRO A 70 -18.32 1.41 -10.68
N LEU A 71 -17.59 2.53 -10.68
CA LEU A 71 -17.02 3.05 -9.44
C LEU A 71 -18.16 3.37 -8.43
N PRO A 72 -18.20 2.68 -7.28
CA PRO A 72 -19.19 2.93 -6.25
C PRO A 72 -19.02 4.34 -5.64
N LYS A 73 -20.11 4.87 -5.11
CA LYS A 73 -20.04 6.13 -4.36
C LYS A 73 -19.24 5.92 -3.05
N PRO A 74 -18.48 6.91 -2.58
CA PRO A 74 -17.79 6.83 -1.30
C PRO A 74 -18.72 6.39 -0.16
N GLY A 75 -18.26 5.46 0.68
CA GLY A 75 -19.02 4.94 1.82
C GLY A 75 -20.14 3.94 1.49
N THR A 76 -20.40 3.65 0.20
CA THR A 76 -21.51 2.75 -0.19
C THR A 76 -21.05 1.31 -0.42
N PRO A 77 -21.87 0.30 -0.08
CA PRO A 77 -21.58 -1.09 -0.38
C PRO A 77 -21.73 -1.37 -1.88
N PHE A 78 -20.90 -2.29 -2.39
CA PHE A 78 -20.98 -2.82 -3.74
C PHE A 78 -20.65 -4.32 -3.73
N THR A 79 -21.25 -5.06 -4.66
CA THR A 79 -21.15 -6.53 -4.69
C THR A 79 -20.74 -6.99 -6.08
N ILE A 80 -19.67 -7.77 -6.12
CA ILE A 80 -19.14 -8.32 -7.36
C ILE A 80 -19.54 -9.79 -7.45
N THR A 81 -20.21 -10.13 -8.56
CA THR A 81 -20.59 -11.52 -8.87
C THR A 81 -19.95 -11.91 -10.18
N ALA A 82 -19.04 -12.88 -10.15
CA ALA A 82 -18.41 -13.39 -11.35
C ALA A 82 -19.42 -14.20 -12.19
N PRO A 83 -19.42 -14.09 -13.53
CA PRO A 83 -20.24 -14.93 -14.39
C PRO A 83 -20.03 -16.42 -14.13
N GLY A 84 -21.14 -17.17 -14.02
CA GLY A 84 -21.11 -18.63 -13.85
C GLY A 84 -20.87 -19.10 -12.41
N THR A 85 -20.82 -18.21 -11.42
CA THR A 85 -20.65 -18.57 -10.00
C THR A 85 -21.75 -17.94 -9.15
N THR A 86 -22.14 -18.64 -8.08
CA THR A 86 -23.05 -18.12 -7.04
C THR A 86 -22.32 -17.34 -5.95
N LYS A 87 -20.98 -17.33 -5.95
CA LYS A 87 -20.18 -16.60 -4.96
C LYS A 87 -20.27 -15.10 -5.24
N GLN A 88 -20.62 -14.36 -4.19
CA GLN A 88 -20.69 -12.90 -4.20
C GLN A 88 -19.60 -12.34 -3.30
N TYR A 89 -18.95 -11.27 -3.76
CA TYR A 89 -17.92 -10.56 -3.01
C TYR A 89 -18.40 -9.13 -2.73
N THR A 90 -18.84 -8.90 -1.50
CA THR A 90 -19.32 -7.58 -1.06
C THR A 90 -18.23 -6.80 -0.35
N TYR A 91 -18.09 -5.53 -0.73
CA TYR A 91 -17.17 -4.58 -0.13
C TYR A 91 -17.90 -3.25 0.11
N THR A 92 -17.31 -2.38 0.93
CA THR A 92 -17.77 -1.00 1.10
C THR A 92 -16.70 -0.06 0.57
N SER A 93 -17.05 0.82 -0.37
CA SER A 93 -16.11 1.81 -0.89
C SER A 93 -15.60 2.70 0.24
N PRO A 94 -14.27 2.86 0.42
CA PRO A 94 -13.71 3.81 1.37
C PRO A 94 -14.22 5.24 1.12
N ASP A 95 -14.46 5.98 2.20
CA ASP A 95 -14.79 7.40 2.15
C ASP A 95 -13.52 8.24 2.42
N PRO A 96 -13.02 9.00 1.44
CA PRO A 96 -11.80 9.79 1.61
C PRO A 96 -11.95 10.93 2.62
N MET A 97 -13.18 11.32 3.00
CA MET A 97 -13.43 12.36 4.01
C MET A 97 -13.45 11.80 5.44
N LYS A 98 -13.48 10.47 5.59
CA LYS A 98 -13.47 9.83 6.90
C LYS A 98 -12.04 9.59 7.37
N LEU A 99 -11.75 9.98 8.60
CA LEU A 99 -10.45 9.71 9.22
C LEU A 99 -10.20 8.20 9.33
N PRO A 100 -8.94 7.75 9.10
CA PRO A 100 -8.57 6.36 9.31
C PRO A 100 -8.72 6.00 10.79
N THR A 101 -9.30 4.83 11.08
CA THR A 101 -9.48 4.34 12.44
C THR A 101 -8.64 3.09 12.69
N ILE A 102 -8.16 2.91 13.91
CA ILE A 102 -7.51 1.67 14.36
C ILE A 102 -8.60 0.77 14.98
N PRO A 103 -8.71 -0.53 14.64
CA PRO A 103 -7.81 -1.32 13.79
C PRO A 103 -8.23 -1.42 12.30
N ALA A 104 -9.23 -0.65 11.87
CA ALA A 104 -9.84 -0.82 10.54
C ALA A 104 -8.90 -0.45 9.38
N ASN A 105 -8.09 0.61 9.54
CA ASN A 105 -7.07 0.99 8.58
C ASN A 105 -5.78 0.24 8.87
N ARG A 106 -5.37 -0.63 7.96
CA ARG A 106 -4.21 -1.51 8.19
C ARG A 106 -2.90 -0.73 8.28
N ASN A 107 -2.71 0.28 7.43
CA ASN A 107 -1.47 1.04 7.40
C ASN A 107 -1.24 1.80 8.71
N LEU A 108 -2.27 2.49 9.22
CA LEU A 108 -2.19 3.21 10.49
C LEU A 108 -2.03 2.24 11.67
N THR A 109 -2.71 1.10 11.64
CA THR A 109 -2.59 0.07 12.68
C THR A 109 -1.19 -0.53 12.75
N ASP A 110 -0.64 -0.95 11.60
CA ASP A 110 0.70 -1.52 11.52
C ASP A 110 1.78 -0.46 11.85
N TYR A 111 1.58 0.81 11.48
CA TYR A 111 2.45 1.92 11.85
C TYR A 111 2.45 2.18 13.36
N TYR A 112 1.28 2.31 13.97
CA TYR A 112 1.13 2.54 15.42
C TYR A 112 1.69 1.38 16.24
N ALA A 113 1.55 0.14 15.76
CA ALA A 113 2.11 -1.04 16.43
C ALA A 113 3.64 -1.14 16.30
N ALA A 114 4.24 -0.57 15.25
CA ALA A 114 5.66 -0.74 14.94
C ALA A 114 6.55 0.42 15.38
N VAL A 115 6.00 1.61 15.62
CA VAL A 115 6.77 2.83 15.86
C VAL A 115 6.44 3.43 17.22
N GLU A 116 7.46 3.66 18.03
CA GLU A 116 7.30 4.30 19.34
C GLU A 116 6.77 5.74 19.22
N PRO A 117 5.95 6.23 20.18
CA PRO A 117 5.35 7.55 20.11
C PRO A 117 6.35 8.69 19.86
N GLN A 118 7.54 8.62 20.48
CA GLN A 118 8.59 9.64 20.29
C GLN A 118 9.09 9.69 18.83
N ASN A 119 9.23 8.52 18.20
CA ASN A 119 9.63 8.40 16.80
C ASN A 119 8.50 8.84 15.87
N MET A 120 7.23 8.59 16.23
CA MET A 120 6.08 9.10 15.47
C MET A 120 6.06 10.63 15.45
N ILE A 121 6.30 11.28 16.59
CA ILE A 121 6.38 12.75 16.71
C ILE A 121 7.56 13.27 15.88
N THR A 122 8.73 12.65 16.00
CA THR A 122 9.92 13.04 15.24
C THR A 122 9.69 12.93 13.73
N MET A 123 9.01 11.87 13.29
CA MET A 123 8.65 11.66 11.90
C MET A 123 7.66 12.73 11.42
N PHE A 124 6.61 13.01 12.20
CA PHE A 124 5.64 14.07 11.90
C PHE A 124 6.31 15.44 11.75
N ILE A 125 7.16 15.83 12.71
CA ILE A 125 7.92 17.09 12.64
C ILE A 125 8.84 17.10 11.41
N SER A 126 9.55 16.00 11.14
CA SER A 126 10.43 15.91 9.97
C SER A 126 9.66 16.07 8.66
N MET A 127 8.44 15.54 8.57
CA MET A 127 7.56 15.72 7.41
C MET A 127 7.07 17.17 7.32
N PHE A 128 6.71 17.80 8.44
CA PHE A 128 6.29 19.20 8.46
C PHE A 128 7.39 20.17 8.00
N PHE A 129 8.66 19.85 8.28
CA PHE A 129 9.83 20.59 7.81
C PHE A 129 10.36 20.11 6.45
N GLU A 130 9.60 19.28 5.72
CA GLU A 130 9.97 18.74 4.41
C GLU A 130 11.39 18.17 4.38
N ARG A 131 11.74 17.33 5.36
CA ARG A 131 13.07 16.70 5.42
C ARG A 131 13.19 15.53 4.43
N ARG A 132 14.42 15.07 4.23
CA ARG A 132 14.75 13.82 3.52
C ARG A 132 14.65 12.66 4.51
N ILE A 133 13.60 11.86 4.39
CA ILE A 133 13.22 10.83 5.37
C ILE A 133 13.37 9.45 4.74
N ILE A 134 14.21 8.61 5.35
CA ILE A 134 14.36 7.19 5.02
C ILE A 134 13.76 6.37 6.16
N ILE A 135 12.73 5.59 5.86
CA ILE A 135 12.18 4.58 6.78
C ILE A 135 12.81 3.23 6.40
N THR A 136 13.25 2.46 7.39
CA THR A 136 13.85 1.14 7.16
C THR A 136 13.14 0.05 7.94
N SER A 137 12.97 -1.14 7.35
CA SER A 137 12.43 -2.30 8.05
C SER A 137 12.85 -3.62 7.38
N LYS A 138 12.87 -4.70 8.17
CA LYS A 138 13.07 -6.09 7.70
C LYS A 138 11.81 -6.69 7.07
N LYS A 139 10.64 -6.05 7.26
CA LYS A 139 9.35 -6.55 6.79
C LYS A 139 8.70 -5.51 5.88
N LEU A 140 8.44 -5.88 4.62
CA LEU A 140 7.86 -4.97 3.63
C LEU A 140 6.47 -4.45 4.04
N ASN A 141 5.63 -5.28 4.68
CA ASN A 141 4.31 -4.84 5.13
C ASN A 141 4.41 -3.68 6.12
N VAL A 142 5.32 -3.81 7.11
CA VAL A 142 5.58 -2.76 8.10
C VAL A 142 6.20 -1.54 7.44
N LEU A 143 7.16 -1.74 6.53
CA LEU A 143 7.82 -0.64 5.81
C LEU A 143 6.81 0.26 5.10
N THR A 144 5.94 -0.35 4.28
CA THR A 144 4.92 0.39 3.53
C THR A 144 3.86 0.98 4.45
N ALA A 145 3.45 0.24 5.48
CA ALA A 145 2.48 0.72 6.45
C ALA A 145 2.99 1.95 7.18
N CYS A 146 4.27 1.98 7.60
CA CYS A 146 4.86 3.15 8.22
C CYS A 146 4.89 4.36 7.27
N CYS A 147 5.24 4.15 5.99
CA CYS A 147 5.23 5.22 4.99
C CYS A 147 3.83 5.84 4.80
N TYR A 148 2.81 5.00 4.57
CA TYR A 148 1.43 5.47 4.38
C TYR A 148 0.79 5.98 5.68
N GLY A 149 1.07 5.33 6.81
CA GLY A 149 0.59 5.71 8.13
C GLY A 149 1.12 7.09 8.53
N ALA A 150 2.41 7.34 8.33
CA ALA A 150 3.01 8.66 8.56
C ALA A 150 2.38 9.74 7.67
N MET A 151 2.18 9.45 6.38
CA MET A 151 1.53 10.39 5.45
C MET A 151 0.08 10.69 5.87
N SER A 152 -0.65 9.73 6.45
CA SER A 152 -2.02 9.95 6.92
C SER A 152 -2.11 10.95 8.07
N LEU A 153 -1.04 11.12 8.85
CA LEU A 153 -1.00 12.09 9.96
C LEU A 153 -0.88 13.54 9.48
N LEU A 154 -0.55 13.78 8.21
CA LEU A 154 -0.47 15.14 7.66
C LEU A 154 -1.83 15.75 7.35
N TYR A 155 -2.92 14.98 7.36
CA TYR A 155 -4.26 15.47 7.03
C TYR A 155 -4.59 16.78 7.79
N PRO A 156 -5.07 17.83 7.11
CA PRO A 156 -5.56 17.88 5.71
C PRO A 156 -4.47 18.15 4.65
N MET A 157 -3.20 18.25 5.04
CA MET A 157 -2.08 18.42 4.12
C MET A 157 -1.69 17.07 3.52
N HIS A 158 -1.08 17.13 2.33
CA HIS A 158 -0.53 15.97 1.64
C HIS A 158 0.94 16.19 1.36
N TRP A 159 1.74 15.13 1.47
CA TRP A 159 3.15 15.18 1.05
C TRP A 159 3.24 15.47 -0.45
N GLN A 160 3.97 16.53 -0.83
CA GLN A 160 4.07 17.01 -2.22
C GLN A 160 5.35 16.58 -2.94
N HIS A 161 6.35 16.11 -2.20
CA HIS A 161 7.65 15.76 -2.75
C HIS A 161 7.72 14.27 -3.11
N MET A 162 8.91 13.81 -3.50
CA MET A 162 9.14 12.41 -3.86
C MET A 162 8.67 11.46 -2.74
N PHE A 163 7.85 10.49 -3.12
CA PHE A 163 7.32 9.46 -2.22
C PHE A 163 7.52 8.08 -2.85
N VAL A 164 8.33 7.23 -2.21
CA VAL A 164 8.66 5.89 -2.70
C VAL A 164 8.64 4.90 -1.52
N PRO A 165 7.49 4.30 -1.17
CA PRO A 165 7.33 3.50 0.04
C PRO A 165 8.14 2.19 0.02
N ILE A 166 8.62 1.77 -1.16
CA ILE A 166 9.62 0.72 -1.34
C ILE A 166 10.57 1.12 -2.48
N VAL A 167 11.82 1.41 -2.15
CA VAL A 167 12.88 1.66 -3.13
C VAL A 167 13.48 0.31 -3.56
N PRO A 168 13.39 -0.08 -4.85
CA PRO A 168 14.06 -1.28 -5.34
C PRO A 168 15.58 -1.06 -5.45
N PRO A 169 16.40 -2.13 -5.46
CA PRO A 169 17.86 -2.02 -5.42
C PRO A 169 18.46 -1.14 -6.54
N HIS A 170 17.89 -1.21 -7.75
CA HIS A 170 18.36 -0.45 -8.91
C HIS A 170 17.99 1.04 -8.88
N LEU A 171 17.18 1.49 -7.90
CA LEU A 171 16.81 2.90 -7.71
C LEU A 171 17.37 3.46 -6.39
N LEU A 172 18.34 2.79 -5.75
CA LEU A 172 18.91 3.26 -4.47
C LEU A 172 19.59 4.63 -4.59
N ASP A 173 20.17 4.95 -5.75
CA ASP A 173 20.81 6.24 -6.01
C ASP A 173 19.84 7.43 -5.87
N TYR A 174 18.52 7.20 -5.99
CA TYR A 174 17.51 8.23 -5.72
C TYR A 174 17.49 8.68 -4.26
N CYS A 175 18.03 7.91 -3.32
CA CYS A 175 18.20 8.33 -1.93
C CYS A 175 19.24 9.47 -1.77
N CYS A 176 20.09 9.69 -2.78
CA CYS A 176 21.06 10.79 -2.80
C CYS A 176 20.46 12.10 -3.31
N ALA A 177 19.20 12.10 -3.73
CA ALA A 177 18.61 13.25 -4.37
C ALA A 177 18.45 14.43 -3.38
N PRO A 178 18.66 15.68 -3.83
CA PRO A 178 18.83 16.84 -2.94
C PRO A 178 17.50 17.40 -2.41
N MET A 179 16.39 17.16 -3.12
CA MET A 179 15.07 17.64 -2.72
C MET A 179 14.47 16.77 -1.60
N PRO A 180 13.44 17.26 -0.88
CA PRO A 180 12.77 16.46 0.14
C PRO A 180 12.24 15.14 -0.42
N PHE A 181 12.21 14.10 0.41
CA PHE A 181 11.61 12.83 0.04
C PHE A 181 11.14 12.06 1.27
N LEU A 182 10.18 11.18 1.06
CA LEU A 182 9.81 10.13 2.00
C LEU A 182 9.96 8.78 1.29
N VAL A 183 10.95 8.00 1.68
CA VAL A 183 11.24 6.72 1.03
C VAL A 183 11.37 5.57 2.03
N GLY A 184 10.93 4.39 1.63
CA GLY A 184 11.10 3.16 2.38
C GLY A 184 12.19 2.28 1.77
N VAL A 185 13.20 1.91 2.56
CA VAL A 185 14.30 1.04 2.13
C VAL A 185 14.28 -0.25 2.94
N HIS A 186 14.22 -1.39 2.26
CA HIS A 186 14.32 -2.68 2.95
C HIS A 186 15.70 -2.81 3.61
N SER A 187 15.75 -3.30 4.85
CA SER A 187 17.00 -3.31 5.64
C SER A 187 18.14 -4.13 5.00
N SER A 188 17.85 -5.05 4.08
CA SER A 188 18.90 -5.78 3.35
C SER A 188 19.70 -4.90 2.38
N LEU A 189 19.20 -3.71 2.05
CA LEU A 189 19.84 -2.74 1.16
C LEU A 189 20.62 -1.68 1.93
N MET A 190 20.46 -1.63 3.25
CA MET A 190 21.29 -0.81 4.11
C MET A 190 22.60 -1.56 4.31
N ALA A 191 23.71 -1.00 3.84
CA ALA A 191 25.02 -1.49 4.23
C ALA A 191 25.12 -1.42 5.75
N VAL A 192 25.51 -2.51 6.40
CA VAL A 192 25.93 -2.46 7.80
C VAL A 192 27.23 -1.68 7.83
N SER A 193 27.14 -0.36 7.96
CA SER A 193 28.27 0.43 8.43
C SER A 193 28.45 0.08 9.90
N THR A 194 29.17 -1.00 10.17
CA THR A 194 29.93 -1.17 11.42
C THR A 194 30.89 0.01 11.50
N LEU A 195 30.43 1.09 12.14
CA LEU A 195 31.29 2.06 12.79
C LEU A 195 31.53 1.59 14.23
#